data_AF-A0A7X8X5W8-F1
#
_entry.id   AF-A0A7X8X5W8-F1
#
_cell.length_a   1.000
_cell.length_b   1.000
_cell.length_c   1.000
_cell.angle_alpha   90.00
_cell.angle_beta   90.00
_cell.angle_gamma   90.00
#
_symmetry.space_group_name_H-M   'P 1'
#
loop_
_entity.id
_entity.type
_entity.pdbx_description
1 polymer ?
#
loop_
_entity_poly.entity_id
_entity_poly.type
_entity_poly.pdbx_seq_one_letter_code
_entity_poly.pdbx_strand_id
1 'polypeptide(L)'
;HTTAESHHRVMILEVMGRDAGWIALHAGLAGGADVILIPEISFTIEKICAKIKERNDRGRRFSIVVAAEGAAPLGGEQVISGINEGNIYNPVKLGGIGKFIGEKITERTGHETRVTVLGHLQRGGSPTPRDRILATRFGSAAVHALARKEKGVMVCLKGQNILTVPLKDSIEQLKRVPIEGDLVKTAKSVGISFGA
;
A
#
# COMPACT_ATOMS: atom_id res chain seq x y z
N HIS A 1 3.16 40.60 -14.27
CA HIS A 1 4.06 39.62 -13.66
C HIS A 1 3.53 39.27 -12.28
N THR A 2 2.70 38.22 -12.20
CA THR A 2 2.01 37.81 -10.97
C THR A 2 2.73 36.61 -10.35
N THR A 3 2.97 36.70 -9.05
CA THR A 3 3.65 35.77 -8.12
C THR A 3 2.93 34.41 -7.94
N ALA A 4 2.42 33.83 -9.02
CA ALA A 4 1.71 32.56 -9.07
C ALA A 4 2.09 31.74 -10.31
N GLU A 5 3.38 31.72 -10.66
CA GLU A 5 3.89 30.63 -11.47
C GLU A 5 3.55 29.32 -10.74
N SER A 6 2.95 28.39 -11.48
CA SER A 6 2.25 27.25 -10.91
C SER A 6 3.22 26.32 -10.17
N HIS A 7 3.38 26.46 -8.86
CA HIS A 7 4.21 25.54 -8.08
C HIS A 7 3.66 24.12 -8.25
N HIS A 8 4.48 23.23 -8.82
CA HIS A 8 4.16 21.82 -8.92
C HIS A 8 4.05 21.25 -7.51
N ARG A 9 2.91 20.62 -7.19
CA ARG A 9 2.63 20.06 -5.87
C ARG A 9 2.81 18.55 -5.86
N VAL A 10 3.49 18.05 -4.84
CA VAL A 10 3.60 16.60 -4.60
C VAL A 10 2.68 16.23 -3.45
N MET A 11 1.73 15.34 -3.69
CA MET A 11 0.83 14.82 -2.67
C MET A 11 1.23 13.39 -2.33
N ILE A 12 1.55 13.14 -1.07
CA ILE A 12 1.93 11.82 -0.58
C ILE A 12 0.83 11.30 0.32
N LEU A 13 0.33 10.11 0.01
CA LEU A 13 -0.63 9.36 0.83
C LEU A 13 0.06 8.14 1.42
N GLU A 14 0.25 8.16 2.74
CA GLU A 14 0.74 6.99 3.48
C GLU A 14 -0.44 6.11 3.92
N VAL A 15 -0.41 4.85 3.48
CA VAL A 15 -1.45 3.85 3.70
C VAL A 15 -0.93 2.67 4.51
N MET A 16 -1.84 1.87 5.07
CA MET A 16 -1.43 0.64 5.75
C MET A 16 -0.82 -0.34 4.74
N GLY A 17 0.01 -1.27 5.21
CA GLY A 17 0.61 -2.27 4.31
C GLY A 17 2.03 -2.65 4.70
N ARG A 18 2.25 -2.95 5.98
CA ARG A 18 3.51 -3.37 6.58
C ARG A 18 4.35 -4.32 5.71
N ASP A 19 3.91 -5.57 5.55
CA ASP A 19 4.72 -6.59 4.89
C ASP A 19 4.27 -6.85 3.44
N ALA A 20 3.09 -6.32 3.07
CA ALA A 20 2.48 -6.48 1.77
C ALA A 20 1.83 -5.19 1.25
N GLY A 21 2.08 -4.88 -0.02
CA GLY A 21 1.70 -3.63 -0.66
C GLY A 21 0.31 -3.56 -1.28
N TRP A 22 -0.60 -4.51 -1.00
CA TRP A 22 -1.90 -4.60 -1.69
C TRP A 22 -2.73 -3.33 -1.60
N ILE A 23 -2.77 -2.68 -0.44
CA ILE A 23 -3.53 -1.43 -0.25
C ILE A 23 -2.95 -0.32 -1.11
N ALA A 24 -1.64 -0.09 -1.04
CA ALA A 24 -0.97 0.93 -1.85
C ALA A 24 -1.11 0.68 -3.35
N LEU A 25 -0.98 -0.58 -3.79
CA LEU A 25 -1.14 -0.95 -5.20
C LEU A 25 -2.58 -0.70 -5.70
N HIS A 26 -3.59 -1.18 -4.98
CA HIS A 26 -4.99 -0.98 -5.37
C HIS A 26 -5.42 0.47 -5.27
N ALA A 27 -5.11 1.15 -4.16
CA ALA A 27 -5.46 2.56 -3.96
C ALA A 27 -4.75 3.46 -4.97
N GLY A 28 -3.47 3.20 -5.24
CA GLY A 28 -2.70 3.96 -6.22
C GLY A 28 -3.21 3.75 -7.64
N LEU A 29 -3.46 2.51 -8.04
CA LEU A 29 -3.98 2.23 -9.38
C LEU A 29 -5.38 2.81 -9.59
N ALA A 30 -6.28 2.66 -8.60
CA ALA A 30 -7.64 3.20 -8.68
C ALA A 30 -7.68 4.74 -8.56
N GLY A 31 -6.77 5.32 -7.78
CA GLY A 31 -6.69 6.75 -7.49
C GLY A 31 -5.85 7.55 -8.50
N GLY A 32 -5.26 6.90 -9.51
CA GLY A 32 -4.41 7.57 -10.50
C GLY A 32 -3.10 8.08 -9.91
N ALA A 33 -2.47 7.30 -9.03
CA ALA A 33 -1.15 7.62 -8.49
C ALA A 33 -0.10 7.61 -9.60
N ASP A 34 0.90 8.48 -9.46
CA ASP A 34 2.03 8.58 -10.37
C ASP A 34 3.21 7.75 -9.91
N VAL A 35 3.30 7.57 -8.60
CA VAL A 35 4.27 6.72 -7.92
C VAL A 35 3.55 5.86 -6.89
N ILE A 36 3.80 4.55 -6.90
CA ILE A 36 3.31 3.60 -5.90
C ILE A 36 4.50 2.91 -5.25
N LEU A 37 4.63 3.02 -3.93
CA LEU A 37 5.73 2.43 -3.17
C LEU A 37 5.20 1.31 -2.28
N ILE A 38 5.76 0.11 -2.44
CA ILE A 38 5.33 -1.12 -1.77
C ILE A 38 6.51 -1.86 -1.13
N PRO A 39 6.31 -2.65 -0.06
CA PRO A 39 7.39 -3.41 0.58
C PRO A 39 8.08 -4.45 -0.33
N GLU A 40 7.41 -4.87 -1.40
CA GLU A 40 7.94 -5.85 -2.36
C GLU A 40 8.91 -5.26 -3.38
N ILE A 41 8.92 -3.93 -3.56
CA ILE A 41 9.78 -3.26 -4.54
C ILE A 41 10.49 -2.10 -3.83
N SER A 42 11.77 -2.30 -3.53
CA SER A 42 12.61 -1.24 -2.97
C SER A 42 12.73 -0.06 -3.94
N PHE A 43 12.77 1.15 -3.40
CA PHE A 43 12.78 2.38 -4.20
C PHE A 43 14.04 3.22 -3.96
N THR A 44 14.27 4.19 -4.84
CA THR A 44 15.27 5.25 -4.64
C THR A 44 14.60 6.62 -4.75
N ILE A 45 15.06 7.58 -3.96
CA ILE A 45 14.55 8.95 -4.01
C ILE A 45 14.80 9.56 -5.40
N GLU A 46 15.92 9.21 -6.01
CA GLU A 46 16.32 9.64 -7.35
C GLU A 46 15.26 9.27 -8.40
N LYS A 47 14.81 8.02 -8.41
CA LYS A 47 13.79 7.54 -9.37
C LYS A 47 12.42 8.17 -9.12
N ILE A 48 12.07 8.42 -7.85
CA ILE A 48 10.84 9.14 -7.50
C ILE A 48 10.90 10.58 -8.02
N CYS A 49 11.99 11.29 -7.74
CA CYS A 49 12.20 12.66 -8.19
C CYS A 49 12.25 12.76 -9.72
N ALA A 50 12.88 11.78 -10.39
CA ALA A 50 12.93 11.71 -11.84
C ALA A 50 11.52 11.57 -12.43
N LYS A 51 10.65 10.76 -11.83
CA LYS A 51 9.25 10.63 -12.27
C LYS A 51 8.47 11.93 -12.10
N ILE A 52 8.64 12.59 -10.95
CA ILE A 52 7.98 13.88 -10.66
C ILE A 52 8.44 14.95 -11.65
N LYS A 53 9.74 15.00 -11.95
CA LYS A 53 10.32 15.92 -12.93
C LYS A 53 9.79 15.64 -14.34
N GLU A 54 9.80 14.37 -14.79
CA GLU A 54 9.22 13.95 -16.08
C GLU A 54 7.78 14.46 -16.24
N ARG A 55 6.98 14.37 -15.18
CA ARG A 55 5.60 14.88 -15.19
C ARG A 55 5.52 16.39 -15.26
N ASN A 56 6.33 17.09 -14.48
CA ASN A 56 6.40 18.54 -14.50
C ASN A 56 6.80 19.07 -15.88
N ASP A 57 7.82 18.46 -16.50
CA ASP A 57 8.30 18.81 -17.84
C ASP A 57 7.24 18.59 -18.93
N ARG A 58 6.28 17.68 -18.69
CA ARG A 58 5.07 17.48 -19.52
C ARG A 58 3.91 18.42 -19.20
N GLY A 59 4.14 19.47 -18.41
CA GLY A 59 3.13 20.46 -18.03
C GLY A 59 2.12 19.96 -16.99
N ARG A 60 2.36 18.83 -16.32
CA ARG A 60 1.50 18.39 -15.21
C ARG A 60 1.83 19.21 -13.96
N ARG A 61 0.79 19.72 -13.29
CA ARG A 61 0.93 20.63 -12.13
C ARG A 61 0.97 19.93 -10.78
N PHE A 62 0.79 18.61 -10.75
CA PHE A 62 0.88 17.84 -9.51
C PHE A 62 1.30 16.39 -9.77
N SER A 63 1.84 15.77 -8.73
CA SER A 63 2.16 14.34 -8.69
C SER A 63 1.57 13.70 -7.43
N ILE A 64 0.98 12.51 -7.58
CA ILE A 64 0.44 11.72 -6.46
C ILE A 64 1.39 10.55 -6.19
N VAL A 65 1.81 10.42 -4.94
CA VAL A 65 2.62 9.29 -4.43
C VAL A 65 1.78 8.54 -3.41
N VAL A 66 1.59 7.24 -3.59
CA VAL A 66 0.95 6.37 -2.59
C VAL A 66 2.02 5.44 -2.03
N ALA A 67 2.25 5.50 -0.72
CA ALA A 67 3.28 4.72 -0.04
C ALA A 67 2.67 3.83 1.03
N ALA A 68 2.92 2.52 0.95
CA ALA A 68 2.64 1.62 2.06
C ALA A 68 3.58 1.93 3.23
N GLU A 69 3.08 1.89 4.47
CA GLU A 69 3.84 2.16 5.70
C GLU A 69 5.13 1.33 5.84
N GLY A 70 5.19 0.15 5.21
CA GLY A 70 6.37 -0.72 5.20
C GLY A 70 7.18 -0.70 3.91
N ALA A 71 6.95 0.24 3.00
CA ALA A 71 7.86 0.48 1.90
C ALA A 71 9.21 0.97 2.43
N ALA A 72 10.31 0.51 1.82
CA ALA A 72 11.66 0.84 2.24
C ALA A 72 12.54 1.22 1.04
N PRO A 73 13.49 2.15 1.21
CA PRO A 73 14.43 2.47 0.17
C PRO A 73 15.39 1.30 -0.11
N LEU A 74 15.99 1.27 -1.29
CA LEU A 74 17.01 0.28 -1.67
C LEU A 74 18.19 0.33 -0.69
N GLY A 75 18.46 -0.80 -0.05
CA GLY A 75 19.52 -0.92 0.96
C GLY A 75 19.20 -0.28 2.31
N GLY A 76 17.96 0.18 2.53
CA GLY A 76 17.51 0.70 3.82
C GLY A 76 16.43 -0.16 4.48
N GLU A 77 16.04 0.23 5.69
CA GLU A 77 15.05 -0.47 6.49
C GLU A 77 13.69 0.23 6.47
N GLN A 78 12.66 -0.47 6.97
CA GLN A 78 11.34 0.10 7.17
C GLN A 78 11.39 1.22 8.20
N VAL A 79 10.62 2.29 7.98
CA VAL A 79 10.61 3.44 8.89
C VAL A 79 9.75 3.11 10.11
N ILE A 80 10.38 3.17 11.28
CA ILE A 80 9.76 2.92 12.58
C ILE A 80 9.28 4.26 13.17
N SER A 81 8.00 4.33 13.50
CA SER A 81 7.36 5.49 14.14
C SER A 81 7.19 5.33 15.66
N GLY A 82 7.45 4.15 16.20
CA GLY A 82 7.42 3.89 17.64
C GLY A 82 7.32 2.40 17.98
N ILE A 83 6.99 2.13 19.25
CA ILE A 83 6.84 0.78 19.81
C ILE A 83 5.37 0.59 20.21
N ASN A 84 4.81 -0.61 19.95
CA ASN A 84 3.51 -0.99 20.47
C ASN A 84 3.69 -1.65 21.85
N GLU A 85 3.68 -0.83 22.89
CA GLU A 85 3.78 -1.32 24.27
C GLU A 85 2.69 -2.37 24.56
N GLY A 86 3.11 -3.52 25.10
CA GLY A 86 2.21 -4.62 25.45
C GLY A 86 1.83 -5.58 24.31
N ASN A 87 2.25 -5.35 23.06
CA ASN A 87 2.01 -6.28 21.96
C ASN A 87 3.24 -7.13 21.61
N ILE A 88 3.36 -8.30 22.25
CA ILE A 88 4.50 -9.22 22.05
C ILE A 88 4.59 -9.78 20.63
N TYR A 89 3.48 -9.86 19.90
CA TYR A 89 3.44 -10.37 18.53
C TYR A 89 3.79 -9.30 17.50
N ASN A 90 3.71 -8.03 17.90
CA ASN A 90 3.93 -6.90 17.03
C ASN A 90 4.51 -5.71 17.80
N PRO A 91 5.78 -5.77 18.21
CA PRO A 91 6.37 -4.76 19.08
C PRO A 91 6.65 -3.45 18.34
N VAL A 92 6.77 -3.46 17.01
CA VAL A 92 7.18 -2.29 16.23
C VAL A 92 5.99 -1.64 15.53
N LYS A 93 5.91 -0.31 15.64
CA LYS A 93 4.94 0.50 14.90
C LYS A 93 5.61 1.15 13.70
N LEU A 94 5.26 0.70 12.50
CA LEU A 94 5.70 1.35 11.28
C LEU A 94 4.94 2.65 11.04
N GLY A 95 5.55 3.56 10.29
CA GLY A 95 4.93 4.80 9.85
C GLY A 95 5.94 5.92 9.68
N GLY A 96 5.52 6.99 9.00
CA GLY A 96 6.39 8.15 8.75
C GLY A 96 7.21 8.03 7.47
N ILE A 97 7.05 6.95 6.70
CA ILE A 97 7.67 6.80 5.38
C ILE A 97 7.26 7.92 4.43
N GLY A 98 6.00 8.36 4.49
CA GLY A 98 5.49 9.47 3.68
C GLY A 98 6.18 10.79 4.03
N LYS A 99 6.45 11.03 5.32
CA LYS A 99 7.21 12.20 5.79
C LYS A 99 8.66 12.13 5.30
N PHE A 100 9.32 10.99 5.51
CA PHE A 100 10.70 10.75 5.05
C PHE A 100 10.86 11.03 3.54
N ILE A 101 9.97 10.47 2.72
CA ILE A 101 10.01 10.69 1.27
C ILE A 101 9.72 12.15 0.93
N GLY A 102 8.74 12.77 1.60
CA GLY A 102 8.34 14.13 1.31
C GLY A 102 9.42 15.17 1.59
N GLU A 103 10.16 15.00 2.69
CA GLU A 103 11.33 15.82 3.01
C GLU A 103 12.39 15.68 1.91
N LYS A 104 12.72 14.44 1.51
CA LYS A 104 13.73 14.16 0.48
C LYS A 104 13.34 14.68 -0.91
N ILE A 105 12.06 14.64 -1.28
CA ILE A 105 11.56 15.22 -2.53
C ILE A 105 11.66 16.74 -2.49
N THR A 106 11.26 17.36 -1.38
CA THR A 106 11.30 18.82 -1.21
C THR A 106 12.74 19.33 -1.29
N GLU A 107 13.67 18.67 -0.58
CA GLU A 107 15.11 18.99 -0.61
C GLU A 107 15.69 18.95 -2.03
N ARG A 108 15.29 17.97 -2.85
CA ARG A 108 15.89 17.74 -4.18
C ARG A 108 15.23 18.49 -5.32
N THR A 109 13.94 18.78 -5.20
CA THR A 109 13.15 19.32 -6.31
C THR A 109 12.62 20.73 -6.05
N GLY A 110 12.62 21.19 -4.79
CA GLY A 110 12.00 22.46 -4.41
C GLY A 110 10.47 22.47 -4.50
N HIS A 111 9.84 21.36 -4.86
CA HIS A 111 8.39 21.26 -4.94
C HIS A 111 7.75 21.18 -3.55
N GLU A 112 6.65 21.93 -3.37
CA GLU A 112 5.84 21.85 -2.15
C GLU A 112 5.27 20.44 -2.02
N THR A 113 5.64 19.74 -0.95
CA THR A 113 5.16 18.38 -0.67
C THR A 113 4.20 18.36 0.50
N ARG A 114 3.04 17.73 0.31
CA ARG A 114 2.02 17.53 1.35
C ARG A 114 1.84 16.06 1.64
N VAL A 115 1.97 15.70 2.91
CA VAL A 115 1.86 14.31 3.36
C VAL A 115 0.56 14.13 4.13
N THR A 116 -0.22 13.13 3.76
CA THR A 116 -1.40 12.68 4.49
C THR A 116 -1.17 11.24 4.94
N VAL A 117 -1.23 11.01 6.26
CA VAL A 117 -1.11 9.67 6.84
C VAL A 117 -2.51 9.23 7.26
N LEU A 118 -3.06 8.22 6.59
CA LEU A 118 -4.42 7.75 6.91
C LEU A 118 -4.45 6.95 8.22
N GLY A 119 -3.40 6.18 8.49
CA GLY A 119 -3.28 5.36 9.71
C GLY A 119 -4.53 4.49 9.96
N HIS A 120 -5.02 4.51 11.21
CA HIS A 120 -6.12 3.68 11.69
C HIS A 120 -7.48 4.00 11.07
N LEU A 121 -7.64 5.15 10.41
CA LEU A 121 -8.89 5.49 9.70
C LEU A 121 -9.28 4.38 8.70
N GLN A 122 -8.29 3.74 8.08
CA GLN A 122 -8.47 2.63 7.13
C GLN A 122 -9.06 1.36 7.73
N ARG A 123 -9.04 1.21 9.06
CA ARG A 123 -9.64 0.08 9.78
C ARG A 123 -11.05 0.38 10.29
N GLY A 124 -11.51 1.61 10.11
CA GLY A 124 -12.85 2.06 10.47
C GLY A 124 -13.77 2.22 9.27
N GLY A 125 -15.00 2.65 9.53
CA GLY A 125 -16.03 2.88 8.51
C GLY A 125 -16.96 1.70 8.29
N SER A 126 -18.07 1.97 7.61
CA SER A 126 -19.04 0.93 7.26
C SER A 126 -18.49 0.05 6.14
N PRO A 127 -18.54 -1.29 6.26
CA PRO A 127 -18.04 -2.19 5.22
C PRO A 127 -18.82 -2.02 3.92
N THR A 128 -18.14 -2.21 2.79
CA THR A 128 -18.76 -2.13 1.47
C THR A 128 -19.78 -3.27 1.28
N PRO A 129 -20.74 -3.18 0.33
CA PRO A 129 -21.63 -4.30 0.02
C PRO A 129 -20.87 -5.60 -0.30
N ARG A 130 -19.73 -5.49 -1.00
CA ARG A 130 -18.87 -6.63 -1.33
C ARG A 130 -18.29 -7.28 -0.07
N ASP A 131 -17.78 -6.48 0.86
CA ASP A 131 -17.22 -6.97 2.13
C ASP A 131 -18.28 -7.63 2.99
N ARG A 132 -19.50 -7.05 3.04
CA ARG A 132 -20.63 -7.64 3.77
C ARG A 132 -21.02 -9.00 3.22
N ILE A 133 -21.19 -9.11 1.90
CA ILE A 133 -21.51 -10.38 1.23
C ILE A 133 -20.40 -11.40 1.49
N LEU A 134 -19.13 -11.01 1.36
CA LEU A 134 -18.00 -11.91 1.61
C LEU A 134 -17.96 -12.39 3.07
N ALA A 135 -18.16 -11.48 4.03
CA ALA A 135 -18.20 -11.81 5.45
C ALA A 135 -19.33 -12.80 5.78
N THR A 136 -20.54 -12.58 5.24
CA THR A 136 -21.66 -13.52 5.39
C THR A 136 -21.33 -14.90 4.81
N ARG A 137 -20.71 -14.94 3.62
CA ARG A 137 -20.28 -16.20 2.99
C ARG A 137 -19.23 -16.93 3.82
N PHE A 138 -18.27 -16.21 4.39
CA PHE A 138 -17.26 -16.79 5.29
C PHE A 138 -17.87 -17.35 6.58
N GLY A 139 -18.77 -16.59 7.22
CA GLY A 139 -19.47 -17.03 8.42
C GLY A 139 -20.29 -18.30 8.18
N SER A 140 -21.08 -18.34 7.10
CA SER A 140 -21.87 -19.52 6.71
C SER A 140 -20.98 -20.74 6.45
N ALA A 141 -19.90 -20.57 5.67
CA ALA A 141 -18.98 -21.67 5.36
C ALA A 141 -18.24 -22.20 6.60
N ALA A 142 -17.90 -21.33 7.56
CA ALA A 142 -17.28 -21.74 8.82
C ALA A 142 -18.24 -22.62 9.65
N VAL A 143 -19.52 -22.25 9.74
CA VAL A 143 -20.54 -23.06 10.41
C VAL A 143 -20.74 -24.41 9.71
N HIS A 144 -20.77 -24.44 8.38
CA HIS A 144 -20.85 -25.70 7.62
C HIS A 144 -19.62 -26.59 7.81
N ALA A 145 -18.41 -26.02 7.90
CA ALA A 145 -17.20 -26.78 8.21
C ALA A 145 -17.28 -27.43 9.60
N LEU A 146 -17.75 -26.67 10.61
CA LEU A 146 -17.98 -27.18 11.96
C LEU A 146 -19.02 -28.30 11.98
N ALA A 147 -20.13 -28.15 11.26
CA ALA A 147 -21.17 -29.19 11.17
C ALA A 147 -20.64 -30.49 10.54
N ARG A 148 -19.70 -30.38 9.58
CA ARG A 148 -18.99 -31.51 8.97
C ARG A 148 -17.84 -32.05 9.84
N LYS A 149 -17.66 -31.51 11.06
CA LYS A 149 -16.57 -31.85 11.99
C LYS A 149 -15.16 -31.61 11.42
N GLU A 150 -15.03 -30.73 10.43
CA GLU A 150 -13.73 -30.28 9.91
C GLU A 150 -13.08 -29.37 10.97
N LYS A 151 -11.92 -29.78 11.49
CA LYS A 151 -11.17 -29.05 12.51
C LYS A 151 -9.84 -28.57 11.95
N GLY A 152 -9.30 -27.51 12.54
CA GLY A 152 -7.98 -26.99 12.16
C GLY A 152 -7.94 -26.40 10.75
N VAL A 153 -9.08 -25.90 10.24
CA VAL A 153 -9.20 -25.30 8.91
C VAL A 153 -9.55 -23.81 8.99
N MET A 154 -9.13 -23.06 7.98
CA MET A 154 -9.49 -21.67 7.72
C MET A 154 -10.39 -21.60 6.48
N VAL A 155 -11.42 -20.78 6.54
CA VAL A 155 -12.23 -20.44 5.37
C VAL A 155 -11.52 -19.37 4.54
N CYS A 156 -11.39 -19.58 3.24
CA CYS A 156 -10.78 -18.62 2.32
C CYS A 156 -11.59 -18.45 1.03
N LEU A 157 -11.34 -17.33 0.33
CA LEU A 157 -11.83 -17.09 -1.02
C LEU A 157 -10.74 -17.43 -2.04
N LYS A 158 -11.02 -18.38 -2.95
CA LYS A 158 -10.17 -18.67 -4.12
C LYS A 158 -10.96 -18.43 -5.41
N GLY A 159 -10.60 -17.35 -6.12
CA GLY A 159 -11.42 -16.86 -7.23
C GLY A 159 -12.79 -16.44 -6.73
N GLN A 160 -13.84 -17.13 -7.17
CA GLN A 160 -15.22 -16.91 -6.72
C GLN A 160 -15.69 -17.92 -5.67
N ASN A 161 -14.89 -18.96 -5.37
CA ASN A 161 -15.27 -20.08 -4.54
C ASN A 161 -14.83 -19.90 -3.08
N ILE A 162 -15.72 -20.28 -2.16
CA ILE A 162 -15.40 -20.37 -0.73
C ILE A 162 -14.90 -21.79 -0.47
N LEU A 163 -13.70 -21.90 0.08
CA LEU A 163 -13.05 -23.17 0.37
C LEU A 163 -12.57 -23.19 1.82
N THR A 164 -12.32 -24.38 2.34
CA THR A 164 -11.56 -24.60 3.57
C THR A 164 -10.14 -25.06 3.22
N VAL A 165 -9.15 -24.53 3.94
CA VAL A 165 -7.74 -24.93 3.83
C VAL A 165 -7.19 -25.23 5.23
N PRO A 166 -6.22 -26.13 5.40
CA PRO A 166 -5.57 -26.33 6.69
C PRO A 166 -4.99 -25.03 7.25
N LEU A 167 -5.15 -24.80 8.56
CA LEU A 167 -4.60 -23.61 9.23
C LEU A 167 -3.08 -23.56 9.13
N LYS A 168 -2.42 -24.72 9.19
CA LYS A 168 -0.97 -24.84 9.06
C LYS A 168 -0.48 -24.20 7.75
N ASP A 169 -1.09 -24.59 6.63
CA ASP A 169 -0.74 -24.09 5.30
C ASP A 169 -0.99 -22.57 5.19
N SER A 170 -2.01 -22.05 5.88
CA SER A 170 -2.38 -20.63 5.82
C SER A 170 -1.38 -19.68 6.49
N ILE A 171 -0.54 -20.18 7.40
CA ILE A 171 0.44 -19.38 8.14
C ILE A 171 1.88 -19.56 7.60
N GLU A 172 2.10 -20.49 6.67
CA GLU A 172 3.44 -20.78 6.13
C GLU A 172 3.99 -19.64 5.27
N GLN A 173 3.13 -18.98 4.50
CA GLN A 173 3.54 -17.95 3.56
C GLN A 173 2.63 -16.73 3.60
N LEU A 174 3.25 -15.57 3.74
CA LEU A 174 2.54 -14.31 3.61
C LEU A 174 2.16 -14.07 2.14
N LYS A 175 0.90 -13.71 1.89
CA LYS A 175 0.43 -13.30 0.56
C LYS A 175 0.94 -11.90 0.21
N ARG A 176 2.13 -11.83 -0.39
CA ARG A 176 2.74 -10.59 -0.92
C ARG A 176 2.30 -10.31 -2.35
N VAL A 177 2.46 -9.06 -2.79
CA VAL A 177 2.24 -8.65 -4.19
C VAL A 177 3.26 -9.35 -5.09
N PRO A 178 2.83 -10.11 -6.12
CA PRO A 178 3.76 -10.64 -7.11
C PRO A 178 4.31 -9.49 -7.96
N ILE A 179 5.63 -9.29 -7.92
CA ILE A 179 6.32 -8.19 -8.64
C ILE A 179 6.10 -8.28 -10.15
N GLU A 180 6.01 -9.50 -10.68
CA GLU A 180 5.71 -9.79 -12.08
C GLU A 180 4.22 -10.10 -12.35
N GLY A 181 3.38 -9.79 -11.36
CA GLY A 181 1.93 -9.98 -11.42
C GLY A 181 1.24 -8.96 -12.33
N ASP A 182 0.04 -9.33 -12.76
CA ASP A 182 -0.78 -8.56 -13.69
C ASP A 182 -1.01 -7.10 -13.25
N LEU A 183 -1.34 -6.88 -11.96
CA LEU A 183 -1.58 -5.52 -11.45
C LEU A 183 -0.32 -4.65 -11.46
N VAL A 184 0.85 -5.20 -11.17
CA VAL A 184 2.11 -4.44 -11.22
C VAL A 184 2.47 -4.11 -12.68
N LYS A 185 2.28 -5.06 -13.59
CA LYS A 185 2.45 -4.83 -15.04
C LYS A 185 1.49 -3.78 -15.58
N THR A 186 0.23 -3.84 -15.15
CA THR A 186 -0.81 -2.87 -15.50
C THR A 186 -0.43 -1.47 -15.01
N ALA A 187 -0.04 -1.34 -13.75
CA ALA A 187 0.42 -0.06 -13.18
C ALA A 187 1.61 0.51 -13.96
N LYS A 188 2.63 -0.29 -14.27
CA LYS A 188 3.77 0.13 -15.10
C LYS A 188 3.32 0.57 -16.50
N SER A 189 2.41 -0.18 -17.13
CA SER A 189 1.93 0.08 -18.49
C SER A 189 1.15 1.38 -18.62
N VAL A 190 0.41 1.79 -17.59
CA VAL A 190 -0.27 3.10 -17.55
C VAL A 190 0.64 4.24 -17.07
N GLY A 191 1.94 3.96 -16.89
CA GLY A 191 2.97 4.95 -16.62
C GLY A 191 3.25 5.23 -15.14
N ILE A 192 2.77 4.39 -14.22
CA ILE A 192 3.05 4.50 -12.78
C ILE A 192 4.47 4.01 -12.50
N SER A 193 5.22 4.79 -11.72
CA SER A 193 6.55 4.39 -11.25
C SER A 193 6.47 3.66 -9.91
N PHE A 194 7.35 2.69 -9.70
CA PHE A 194 7.56 2.06 -8.39
C PHE A 194 8.82 2.56 -7.68
N GLY A 195 9.48 3.60 -8.23
CA GLY A 195 10.72 4.14 -7.68
C GLY A 195 11.96 3.24 -7.87
N ALA A 196 11.86 2.24 -8.75
CA ALA A 196 12.95 1.34 -9.15
C ALA A 196 13.39 1.61 -10.60
#